data_AF-A0A1C3TR36-F1
#
_entry.id   AF-A0A1C3TR36-F1
#
_cell.length_a   1.000
_cell.length_b   1.000
_cell.length_c   1.000
_cell.angle_alpha   90.00
_cell.angle_beta   90.00
_cell.angle_gamma   90.00
#
_symmetry.space_group_name_H-M   'P 1'
#
loop_
_entity.id
_entity.type
_entity.pdbx_description
1 polymer ?
#
loop_
_entity_poly.entity_id
_entity_poly.type
_entity_poly.pdbx_seq_one_letter_code
_entity_poly.pdbx_strand_id
1 'polypeptide(L)'
;MTRIIEFLIALGIVAGLFVIVGLVLPSERHMSESVETNRRMTIVYDTVNSLRRFKDWNPLVLRDPRIQLKLSGPEAGVGARLDYASNEGYIGKGSWTITSTEQNKQVVVGIEDESKGRDKTTSFKLESTGKSGRNVKITQDYTVKYGWDLFGRYAGLYVSRHVGDDIKLGLSRLSNVLATVPNVDYRSDETPLKDLKVVDVPAEDLLVVNAGNIDRDNEAIKKSIKDNQEWIKRVMDANGLEAAGPVRIVTTDFGSDKYAFDVTQPVRKRAGGAPKPDAAAKPEDKKGDKKGDAAAAAAAPVDATPVAASGEPLKLTIPQGAPVTYLRTQAHRSAFASYTGHMAGLDAARNAVRAWAATSGYDVTDRPYEAWKGGVDKSFTPDGTYDIYWAIK
;
A
#
# COMPACT_ATOMS: atom_id res chain seq x y z
N MET A 1 33.43 -40.67 -54.48
CA MET A 1 33.37 -39.23 -54.82
C MET A 1 31.94 -38.75 -55.09
N THR A 2 31.13 -39.47 -55.88
CA THR A 2 29.72 -39.13 -56.18
C THR A 2 28.85 -38.92 -54.93
N ARG A 3 28.95 -39.80 -53.92
CA ARG A 3 28.19 -39.68 -52.66
C ARG A 3 28.49 -38.42 -51.83
N ILE A 4 29.71 -37.88 -51.92
CA ILE A 4 30.09 -36.64 -51.22
C ILE A 4 29.47 -35.43 -51.93
N ILE A 5 29.49 -35.44 -53.27
CA ILE A 5 28.87 -34.38 -54.08
C ILE A 5 27.35 -34.36 -53.88
N GLU A 6 26.70 -35.53 -53.90
CA GLU A 6 25.26 -35.67 -53.60
C GLU A 6 24.91 -35.14 -52.20
N PHE A 7 25.73 -35.45 -51.19
CA PHE A 7 25.54 -34.95 -49.83
C PHE A 7 25.68 -33.42 -49.75
N LEU A 8 26.68 -32.84 -50.42
CA LEU A 8 26.87 -31.39 -50.46
C LEU A 8 25.74 -30.67 -51.21
N ILE A 9 25.23 -31.25 -52.30
CA ILE A 9 24.05 -30.71 -53.02
C ILE A 9 22.81 -30.77 -52.13
N ALA A 10 22.54 -31.90 -51.47
CA ALA A 10 21.42 -32.04 -50.55
C ALA A 10 21.52 -31.03 -49.39
N LEU A 11 22.70 -30.87 -48.80
CA LEU A 11 22.96 -29.89 -47.75
C LEU A 11 22.73 -28.45 -48.26
N GLY A 12 23.16 -28.14 -49.48
CA GLY A 12 22.93 -26.84 -50.12
C GLY A 12 21.45 -26.55 -50.35
N ILE A 13 20.68 -27.55 -50.81
CA ILE A 13 19.23 -27.43 -50.98
C ILE A 13 18.54 -27.21 -49.63
N VAL A 14 18.91 -27.97 -48.59
CA VAL A 14 18.37 -27.82 -47.23
C VAL A 14 18.70 -26.43 -46.67
N ALA A 15 19.94 -25.96 -46.84
CA ALA A 15 20.34 -24.62 -46.41
C ALA A 15 19.58 -23.52 -47.18
N GLY A 16 19.41 -23.68 -48.50
CA GLY A 16 18.63 -22.76 -49.33
C GLY A 16 17.16 -22.70 -48.89
N LEU A 17 16.53 -23.86 -48.69
CA LEU A 17 15.15 -23.96 -48.18
C LEU A 17 15.02 -23.34 -46.79
N PHE A 18 15.97 -23.60 -45.89
CA PHE A 18 16.00 -23.02 -44.55
C PHE A 18 15.98 -21.48 -44.59
N VAL A 19 16.79 -20.88 -45.48
CA VAL A 19 16.84 -19.43 -45.67
C VAL A 19 15.53 -18.91 -46.27
N ILE A 20 15.02 -19.54 -47.33
CA ILE A 20 13.76 -19.13 -47.99
C ILE A 20 12.61 -19.12 -46.98
N VAL A 21 12.42 -20.23 -46.25
CA VAL A 21 11.36 -20.35 -45.25
C VAL A 21 11.58 -19.33 -44.12
N GLY A 22 12.81 -19.15 -43.65
CA GLY A 22 13.14 -18.14 -42.64
C GLY A 22 12.79 -16.71 -43.06
N LEU A 23 12.96 -16.36 -44.34
CA LEU A 23 12.60 -15.05 -44.87
C LEU A 23 11.09 -14.85 -45.01
N VAL A 24 10.34 -15.91 -45.27
CA VAL A 24 8.86 -15.89 -45.32
C VAL A 24 8.25 -15.76 -43.92
N LEU A 25 8.94 -16.25 -42.87
CA LEU A 25 8.46 -16.11 -41.49
C LEU A 25 8.43 -14.63 -41.04
N PRO A 26 7.42 -14.22 -40.23
CA PRO A 26 7.30 -12.86 -39.74
C PRO A 26 8.56 -12.37 -39.00
N SER A 27 8.98 -11.14 -39.29
CA SER A 27 10.09 -10.47 -38.61
C SER A 27 9.71 -9.87 -37.26
N GLU A 28 8.42 -9.83 -36.95
CA GLU A 28 7.84 -9.35 -35.71
C GLU A 28 6.69 -10.28 -35.29
N ARG A 29 6.50 -10.42 -33.98
CA ARG A 29 5.42 -11.21 -33.39
C ARG A 29 4.70 -10.38 -32.35
N HIS A 30 3.38 -10.40 -32.41
CA HIS A 30 2.48 -9.71 -31.48
C HIS A 30 1.44 -10.69 -30.91
N MET A 31 1.35 -10.77 -29.58
CA MET A 31 0.35 -11.54 -28.86
C MET A 31 -0.50 -10.60 -28.02
N SER A 32 -1.78 -10.94 -27.88
CA SER A 32 -2.72 -10.16 -27.08
C SER A 32 -3.69 -11.12 -26.40
N GLU A 33 -3.81 -11.00 -25.09
CA GLU A 33 -4.79 -11.71 -24.29
C GLU A 33 -5.49 -10.72 -23.36
N SER A 34 -6.69 -11.06 -22.90
CA SER A 34 -7.44 -10.18 -22.02
C SER A 34 -8.21 -10.93 -20.94
N VAL A 35 -8.45 -10.23 -19.84
CA VAL A 35 -9.28 -10.69 -18.73
C VAL A 35 -10.15 -9.53 -18.23
N GLU A 36 -11.34 -9.84 -17.74
CA GLU A 36 -12.19 -8.85 -17.07
C GLU A 36 -12.12 -9.02 -15.55
N THR A 37 -12.24 -7.90 -14.84
CA THR A 37 -12.34 -7.86 -13.38
C THR A 37 -13.41 -6.87 -12.95
N ASN A 38 -14.00 -7.10 -11.78
CA ASN A 38 -14.97 -6.20 -11.15
C ASN A 38 -14.33 -5.17 -10.19
N ARG A 39 -13.00 -5.07 -10.21
CA ARG A 39 -12.25 -4.13 -9.38
C ARG A 39 -12.17 -2.74 -10.03
N ARG A 40 -12.15 -1.71 -9.19
CA ARG A 40 -12.04 -0.30 -9.62
C ARG A 40 -10.82 -0.08 -10.52
N MET A 41 -10.97 0.80 -11.52
CA MET A 41 -9.88 1.19 -12.44
C MET A 41 -8.62 1.64 -11.70
N THR A 42 -8.76 2.44 -10.63
CA THR A 42 -7.65 2.88 -9.77
C THR A 42 -6.81 1.71 -9.26
N ILE A 43 -7.47 0.65 -8.76
CA ILE A 43 -6.81 -0.55 -8.21
C ILE A 43 -6.09 -1.32 -9.32
N VAL A 44 -6.76 -1.52 -10.45
CA VAL A 44 -6.21 -2.25 -11.59
C VAL A 44 -4.99 -1.55 -12.15
N TYR A 45 -5.09 -0.25 -12.41
CA TYR A 45 -4.01 0.57 -12.92
C TYR A 45 -2.81 0.58 -11.99
N ASP A 46 -3.00 0.86 -10.70
CA ASP A 46 -1.88 0.91 -9.75
C ASP A 46 -1.21 -0.46 -9.57
N THR A 47 -1.97 -1.55 -9.66
CA THR A 47 -1.41 -2.91 -9.58
C THR A 47 -0.46 -3.19 -10.75
N VAL A 48 -0.83 -2.83 -11.98
CA VAL A 48 0.03 -3.07 -13.16
C VAL A 48 1.11 -2.00 -13.33
N ASN A 49 0.93 -0.84 -12.71
CA ASN A 49 1.90 0.25 -12.67
C ASN A 49 3.02 0.04 -11.63
N SER A 50 3.06 -1.12 -10.95
CA SER A 50 4.13 -1.51 -10.05
C SER A 50 4.53 -2.96 -10.29
N LEU A 51 5.83 -3.26 -10.16
CA LEU A 51 6.36 -4.62 -10.29
C LEU A 51 6.48 -5.34 -8.93
N ARG A 52 6.05 -4.72 -7.82
CA ARG A 52 6.12 -5.35 -6.48
C ARG A 52 5.36 -6.66 -6.38
N ARG A 53 4.17 -6.70 -6.99
CA ARG A 53 3.28 -7.87 -6.98
C ARG A 53 3.60 -8.87 -8.08
N PHE A 54 4.72 -8.70 -8.79
CA PHE A 54 5.10 -9.60 -9.89
C PHE A 54 5.09 -11.07 -9.48
N LYS A 55 5.59 -11.38 -8.28
CA LYS A 55 5.59 -12.75 -7.73
C LYS A 55 4.18 -13.33 -7.51
N ASP A 56 3.17 -12.48 -7.37
CA ASP A 56 1.81 -12.94 -7.05
C ASP A 56 1.11 -13.43 -8.32
N TRP A 57 1.33 -12.76 -9.46
CA TRP A 57 0.59 -13.00 -10.70
C TRP A 57 1.42 -13.57 -11.85
N ASN A 58 2.73 -13.28 -11.96
CA ASN A 58 3.50 -13.66 -13.13
C ASN A 58 3.87 -15.16 -13.13
N PRO A 59 3.73 -15.90 -14.25
CA PRO A 59 4.04 -17.33 -14.32
C PRO A 59 5.51 -17.70 -14.10
N LEU A 60 6.46 -16.77 -14.25
CA LEU A 60 7.88 -17.08 -14.08
C LEU A 60 8.18 -17.70 -12.70
N VAL A 61 7.53 -17.21 -11.64
CA VAL A 61 7.71 -17.77 -10.28
C VAL A 61 7.10 -19.16 -10.09
N LEU A 62 6.18 -19.58 -10.96
CA LEU A 62 5.65 -20.94 -10.94
C LEU A 62 6.59 -21.91 -11.63
N ARG A 63 7.27 -21.44 -12.67
CA ARG A 63 8.25 -22.22 -13.43
C ARG A 63 9.54 -22.42 -12.64
N ASP A 64 9.92 -21.45 -11.81
CA ASP A 64 10.99 -21.59 -10.82
C ASP A 64 10.62 -20.94 -9.48
N PRO A 65 10.20 -21.73 -8.47
CA PRO A 65 9.91 -21.22 -7.13
C PRO A 65 11.11 -20.61 -6.38
N ARG A 66 12.35 -20.83 -6.84
CA ARG A 66 13.58 -20.29 -6.25
C ARG A 66 14.13 -19.09 -7.01
N ILE A 67 13.40 -18.58 -8.00
CA ILE A 67 13.79 -17.42 -8.79
C ILE A 67 14.09 -16.22 -7.88
N GLN A 68 15.21 -15.58 -8.13
CA GLN A 68 15.61 -14.39 -7.39
C GLN A 68 15.00 -13.17 -8.06
N LEU A 69 14.31 -12.35 -7.28
CA LEU A 69 13.65 -11.12 -7.74
C LEU A 69 14.25 -9.93 -7.00
N LYS A 70 14.69 -8.91 -7.74
CA LYS A 70 15.25 -7.68 -7.17
C LYS A 70 14.53 -6.47 -7.76
N LEU A 71 13.87 -5.70 -6.89
CA LEU A 71 13.26 -4.43 -7.26
C LEU A 71 14.29 -3.31 -7.19
N SER A 72 14.22 -2.37 -8.13
CA SER A 72 15.03 -1.15 -8.16
C SER A 72 14.27 0.00 -8.82
N GLY A 73 14.76 1.22 -8.63
CA GLY A 73 14.08 2.43 -9.14
C GLY A 73 12.89 2.87 -8.27
N PRO A 74 12.00 3.72 -8.80
CA PRO A 74 10.82 4.19 -8.10
C PRO A 74 9.83 3.06 -7.81
N GLU A 75 8.92 3.32 -6.87
CA GLU A 75 8.03 2.27 -6.37
C GLU A 75 6.99 1.76 -7.38
N ALA A 76 6.62 2.65 -8.28
CA ALA A 76 5.64 2.50 -9.35
C ALA A 76 5.95 3.55 -10.42
N GLY A 77 5.39 3.39 -11.61
CA GLY A 77 5.57 4.34 -12.70
C GLY A 77 6.86 4.15 -13.50
N VAL A 78 7.13 5.10 -14.39
CA VAL A 78 8.29 5.08 -15.30
C VAL A 78 9.61 4.94 -14.52
N GLY A 79 10.44 4.00 -14.95
CA GLY A 79 11.72 3.67 -14.34
C GLY A 79 11.65 2.59 -13.25
N ALA A 80 10.45 2.21 -12.77
CA ALA A 80 10.32 1.09 -11.86
C ALA A 80 10.81 -0.18 -12.53
N ARG A 81 11.74 -0.89 -11.89
CA ARG A 81 12.47 -2.01 -12.48
C ARG A 81 12.43 -3.24 -11.58
N LEU A 82 12.30 -4.40 -12.21
CA LEU A 82 12.44 -5.71 -11.60
C LEU A 82 13.47 -6.51 -12.38
N ASP A 83 14.57 -6.88 -11.73
CA ASP A 83 15.53 -7.82 -12.27
C ASP A 83 15.21 -9.23 -11.71
N TYR A 84 15.30 -10.24 -12.56
CA TYR A 84 15.13 -11.63 -12.18
C TYR A 84 16.30 -12.50 -12.62
N ALA A 85 16.61 -13.51 -11.80
CA ALA A 85 17.62 -14.51 -12.11
C ALA A 85 17.17 -15.89 -11.65
N SER A 86 17.20 -16.85 -12.57
CA SER A 86 16.91 -18.26 -12.32
C SER A 86 18.13 -19.12 -12.64
N ASN A 87 18.24 -20.27 -11.98
CA ASN A 87 19.19 -21.32 -12.35
C ASN A 87 18.65 -22.25 -13.45
N GLU A 88 17.34 -22.16 -13.75
CA GLU A 88 16.71 -22.89 -14.84
C GLU A 88 17.10 -22.25 -16.17
N GLY A 89 17.85 -22.96 -17.00
CA GLY A 89 18.43 -22.42 -18.23
C GLY A 89 17.42 -21.94 -19.28
N TYR A 90 16.15 -22.34 -19.18
CA TYR A 90 15.08 -21.86 -20.05
C TYR A 90 14.41 -20.56 -19.56
N ILE A 91 14.64 -20.14 -18.31
CA ILE A 91 14.22 -18.84 -17.76
C ILE A 91 15.38 -17.86 -17.83
N GLY A 92 16.57 -18.31 -17.38
CA GLY A 92 17.78 -17.50 -17.38
C GLY A 92 17.66 -16.23 -16.55
N LYS A 93 18.16 -15.13 -17.10
CA LYS A 93 18.16 -13.80 -16.46
C LYS A 93 17.46 -12.78 -17.34
N GLY A 94 16.85 -11.80 -16.70
CA GLY A 94 16.28 -10.67 -17.40
C GLY A 94 15.79 -9.57 -16.48
N SER A 95 15.16 -8.57 -17.08
CA SER A 95 14.60 -7.43 -16.38
C SER A 95 13.33 -6.93 -17.05
N TRP A 96 12.45 -6.37 -16.22
CA TRP A 96 11.24 -5.67 -16.62
C TRP A 96 11.38 -4.23 -16.14
N THR A 97 11.22 -3.26 -17.03
CA THR A 97 11.29 -1.83 -16.68
C THR A 97 10.07 -1.12 -17.23
N ILE A 98 9.33 -0.40 -16.38
CA ILE A 98 8.21 0.42 -16.84
C ILE A 98 8.77 1.61 -17.63
N THR A 99 8.41 1.73 -18.90
CA THR A 99 8.96 2.74 -19.82
C THR A 99 7.97 3.85 -20.13
N SER A 100 6.66 3.59 -20.06
CA SER A 100 5.61 4.60 -20.28
C SER A 100 4.37 4.26 -19.48
N THR A 101 3.67 5.29 -19.02
CA THR A 101 2.44 5.16 -18.23
C THR A 101 1.47 6.26 -18.59
N GLU A 102 0.24 5.88 -18.91
CA GLU A 102 -0.91 6.78 -19.04
C GLU A 102 -1.92 6.42 -17.97
N GLN A 103 -2.18 7.35 -17.06
CA GLN A 103 -3.01 7.11 -15.89
C GLN A 103 -4.38 6.54 -16.27
N ASN A 104 -4.74 5.42 -15.65
CA ASN A 104 -6.00 4.69 -15.86
C ASN A 104 -6.26 4.23 -17.31
N LYS A 105 -5.23 4.16 -18.15
CA LYS A 105 -5.36 3.77 -19.57
C LYS A 105 -4.33 2.74 -20.00
N GLN A 106 -3.05 3.00 -19.76
CA GLN A 106 -1.99 2.16 -20.29
C GLN A 106 -0.74 2.14 -19.41
N VAL A 107 -0.10 0.98 -19.30
CA VAL A 107 1.26 0.84 -18.77
C VAL A 107 2.08 0.03 -19.76
N VAL A 108 3.26 0.53 -20.13
CA VAL A 108 4.19 -0.12 -21.06
C VAL A 108 5.45 -0.51 -20.31
N VAL A 109 5.89 -1.75 -20.50
CA VAL A 109 7.05 -2.35 -19.85
C VAL A 109 8.00 -2.87 -20.92
N GLY A 110 9.24 -2.40 -20.89
CA GLY A 110 10.34 -2.96 -21.66
C GLY A 110 10.89 -4.21 -20.97
N ILE A 111 11.19 -5.23 -21.77
CA ILE A 111 11.72 -6.51 -21.30
C ILE A 111 13.11 -6.72 -21.93
N GLU A 112 14.08 -7.01 -21.08
CA GLU A 112 15.41 -7.45 -21.50
C GLU A 112 15.66 -8.85 -20.95
N ASP A 113 15.92 -9.83 -21.80
CA ASP A 113 16.20 -11.20 -21.37
C ASP A 113 17.03 -11.93 -22.44
N GLU A 114 17.51 -13.13 -22.10
CA GLU A 114 18.40 -13.93 -22.94
C GLU A 114 17.70 -14.65 -24.12
N SER A 115 16.36 -14.62 -24.17
CA SER A 115 15.60 -15.24 -25.27
C SER A 115 15.81 -14.50 -26.60
N LYS A 116 15.52 -15.17 -27.72
CA LYS A 116 15.73 -14.59 -29.05
C LYS A 116 14.77 -13.42 -29.33
N GLY A 117 15.25 -12.49 -30.15
CA GLY A 117 14.54 -11.26 -30.49
C GLY A 117 14.95 -10.08 -29.59
N ARG A 118 14.56 -8.89 -30.02
CA ARG A 118 14.93 -7.60 -29.46
C ARG A 118 13.71 -6.69 -29.40
N ASP A 119 13.86 -5.55 -28.73
CA ASP A 119 12.80 -4.56 -28.52
C ASP A 119 11.54 -5.17 -27.89
N LYS A 120 11.72 -6.15 -26.98
CA LYS A 120 10.62 -6.86 -26.33
C LYS A 120 9.87 -5.90 -25.43
N THR A 121 8.57 -5.81 -25.65
CA THR A 121 7.70 -4.89 -24.91
C THR A 121 6.43 -5.61 -24.56
N THR A 122 5.95 -5.42 -23.33
CA THR A 122 4.58 -5.76 -22.96
C THR A 122 3.83 -4.51 -22.55
N SER A 123 2.55 -4.42 -22.90
CA SER A 123 1.71 -3.30 -22.48
C SER A 123 0.38 -3.78 -21.92
N PHE A 124 -0.05 -3.17 -20.83
CA PHE A 124 -1.36 -3.37 -20.23
C PHE A 124 -2.25 -2.21 -20.64
N LYS A 125 -3.29 -2.49 -21.43
CA LYS A 125 -4.34 -1.53 -21.80
C LYS A 125 -5.57 -1.78 -20.94
N LEU A 126 -6.14 -0.71 -20.41
CA LEU A 126 -7.25 -0.75 -19.46
C LEU A 126 -8.46 -0.06 -20.06
N GLU A 127 -9.59 -0.76 -20.09
CA GLU A 127 -10.84 -0.25 -20.64
C GLU A 127 -11.98 -0.50 -19.66
N SER A 128 -12.81 0.51 -19.43
CA SER A 128 -14.02 0.33 -18.63
C SER A 128 -15.06 -0.46 -19.42
N THR A 129 -15.56 -1.56 -18.85
CA THR A 129 -16.56 -2.44 -19.47
C THR A 129 -17.73 -2.76 -18.53
N GLY A 130 -18.68 -3.54 -19.03
CA GLY A 130 -19.86 -3.98 -18.28
C GLY A 130 -20.95 -2.91 -18.11
N LYS A 131 -22.06 -3.31 -17.47
CA LYS A 131 -23.19 -2.40 -17.21
C LYS A 131 -22.73 -1.26 -16.29
N SER A 132 -22.94 -0.03 -16.73
CA SER A 132 -22.54 1.21 -16.03
C SER A 132 -21.02 1.36 -15.82
N GLY A 133 -20.17 0.69 -16.61
CA GLY A 133 -18.70 0.86 -16.56
C GLY A 133 -18.06 0.39 -15.24
N ARG A 134 -18.68 -0.59 -14.57
CA ARG A 134 -18.23 -1.10 -13.26
C ARG A 134 -17.13 -2.15 -13.36
N ASN A 135 -16.91 -2.73 -14.54
CA ASN A 135 -15.84 -3.70 -14.77
C ASN A 135 -14.68 -3.02 -15.50
N VAL A 136 -13.52 -3.64 -15.41
CA VAL A 136 -12.33 -3.24 -16.15
C VAL A 136 -11.85 -4.44 -16.96
N LYS A 137 -11.68 -4.24 -18.25
CA LYS A 137 -10.98 -5.16 -19.13
C LYS A 137 -9.49 -4.80 -19.13
N ILE A 138 -8.67 -5.79 -18.84
CA ILE A 138 -7.22 -5.72 -18.86
C ILE A 138 -6.76 -6.48 -20.09
N THR A 139 -6.19 -5.78 -21.05
CA THR A 139 -5.59 -6.39 -22.24
C THR A 139 -4.08 -6.32 -22.11
N GLN A 140 -3.41 -7.47 -22.09
CA GLN A 140 -1.94 -7.53 -22.10
C GLN A 140 -1.46 -7.88 -23.50
N ASP A 141 -0.77 -6.92 -24.10
CA ASP A 141 -0.08 -7.09 -25.37
C ASP A 141 1.39 -7.44 -25.12
N TYR A 142 1.97 -8.26 -26.00
CA TYR A 142 3.40 -8.55 -26.04
C TYR A 142 3.90 -8.49 -27.47
N THR A 143 4.99 -7.76 -27.69
CA THR A 143 5.62 -7.60 -28.99
C THR A 143 7.11 -7.92 -28.91
N VAL A 144 7.64 -8.63 -29.91
CA VAL A 144 9.07 -8.93 -30.08
C VAL A 144 9.48 -8.83 -31.54
N LYS A 145 10.66 -8.24 -31.78
CA LYS A 145 11.24 -8.07 -33.13
C LYS A 145 12.42 -9.01 -33.34
N TYR A 146 12.39 -9.79 -34.41
CA TYR A 146 13.48 -10.69 -34.84
C TYR A 146 14.34 -10.07 -35.94
N GLY A 147 13.76 -9.20 -36.79
CA GLY A 147 14.52 -8.56 -37.88
C GLY A 147 15.11 -9.60 -38.84
N TRP A 148 16.42 -9.54 -39.09
CA TRP A 148 17.14 -10.48 -39.98
C TRP A 148 17.65 -11.76 -39.30
N ASP A 149 17.40 -11.94 -38.00
CA ASP A 149 17.76 -13.18 -37.31
C ASP A 149 16.82 -14.32 -37.74
N LEU A 150 17.26 -15.10 -38.74
CA LEU A 150 16.48 -16.22 -39.29
C LEU A 150 16.19 -17.27 -38.21
N PHE A 151 17.16 -17.59 -37.35
CA PHE A 151 16.95 -18.51 -36.24
C PHE A 151 15.92 -17.97 -35.24
N GLY A 152 15.96 -16.67 -34.94
CA GLY A 152 14.96 -15.98 -34.14
C GLY A 152 13.55 -16.07 -34.74
N ARG A 153 13.40 -15.91 -36.06
CA ARG A 153 12.10 -16.05 -36.74
C ARG A 153 11.52 -17.46 -36.61
N TYR A 154 12.36 -18.51 -36.69
CA TYR A 154 11.95 -19.88 -36.40
C TYR A 154 11.57 -20.07 -34.93
N ALA A 155 12.37 -19.54 -33.99
CA ALA A 155 12.04 -19.57 -32.56
C ALA A 155 10.69 -18.88 -32.28
N GLY A 156 10.37 -17.81 -33.01
CA GLY A 156 9.11 -17.08 -32.93
C GLY A 156 7.85 -17.91 -33.24
N LEU A 157 7.97 -19.05 -33.93
CA LEU A 157 6.85 -19.99 -34.12
C LEU A 157 6.41 -20.65 -32.81
N TYR A 158 7.34 -20.86 -31.87
CA TYR A 158 7.08 -21.49 -30.59
C TYR A 158 6.70 -20.48 -29.50
N VAL A 159 7.08 -19.21 -29.69
CA VAL A 159 6.76 -18.09 -28.78
C VAL A 159 5.25 -17.89 -28.68
N SER A 160 4.51 -17.97 -29.78
CA SER A 160 3.04 -17.76 -29.78
C SER A 160 2.30 -18.71 -28.83
N ARG A 161 2.75 -19.96 -28.75
CA ARG A 161 2.14 -20.96 -27.87
C ARG A 161 2.55 -20.75 -26.42
N HIS A 162 3.86 -20.70 -26.15
CA HIS A 162 4.34 -20.66 -24.77
C HIS A 162 4.14 -19.31 -24.08
N VAL A 163 4.40 -18.20 -24.79
CA VAL A 163 4.22 -16.85 -24.24
C VAL A 163 2.75 -16.47 -24.19
N GLY A 164 1.94 -16.87 -25.18
CA GLY A 164 0.48 -16.67 -25.14
C GLY A 164 -0.16 -17.38 -23.94
N ASP A 165 0.18 -18.65 -23.72
CA ASP A 165 -0.29 -19.43 -22.57
C ASP A 165 0.16 -18.81 -21.25
N ASP A 166 1.40 -18.30 -21.16
CA ASP A 166 1.91 -17.60 -19.98
C ASP A 166 1.18 -16.26 -19.74
N ILE A 167 0.92 -15.47 -20.78
CA ILE A 167 0.14 -14.22 -20.63
C ILE A 167 -1.26 -14.55 -20.10
N LYS A 168 -1.93 -15.54 -20.70
CA LYS A 168 -3.27 -15.95 -20.27
C LYS A 168 -3.29 -16.44 -18.82
N LEU A 169 -2.32 -17.27 -18.42
CA LEU A 169 -2.16 -17.72 -17.04
C LEU A 169 -1.86 -16.55 -16.09
N GLY A 170 -0.98 -15.63 -16.51
CA GLY A 170 -0.61 -14.44 -15.76
C GLY A 170 -1.79 -13.51 -15.52
N LEU A 171 -2.60 -13.25 -16.55
CA LEU A 171 -3.83 -12.46 -16.45
C LEU A 171 -4.89 -13.12 -15.56
N SER A 172 -5.06 -14.45 -15.65
CA SER A 172 -5.97 -15.17 -14.75
C SER A 172 -5.55 -15.02 -13.29
N ARG A 173 -4.25 -15.16 -13.00
CA ARG A 173 -3.71 -14.95 -11.65
C ARG A 173 -3.80 -13.49 -11.21
N LEU A 174 -3.56 -12.54 -12.11
CA LEU A 174 -3.72 -11.10 -11.84
C LEU A 174 -5.16 -10.80 -11.43
N SER A 175 -6.16 -11.36 -12.11
CA SER A 175 -7.56 -11.20 -11.74
C SER A 175 -7.85 -11.77 -10.34
N ASN A 176 -7.29 -12.94 -9.99
CA ASN A 176 -7.40 -13.52 -8.65
C ASN A 176 -6.75 -12.62 -7.58
N VAL A 177 -5.56 -12.09 -7.88
CA VAL A 177 -4.82 -11.16 -7.03
C VAL A 177 -5.62 -9.87 -6.80
N LEU A 178 -6.21 -9.31 -7.85
CA LEU A 178 -7.09 -8.14 -7.76
C LEU A 178 -8.33 -8.44 -6.92
N ALA A 179 -8.84 -9.67 -6.97
CA ALA A 179 -10.01 -10.08 -6.19
C ALA A 179 -9.79 -10.07 -4.67
N THR A 180 -8.54 -10.15 -4.20
CA THR A 180 -8.20 -10.07 -2.77
C THR A 180 -8.11 -8.63 -2.25
N VAL A 181 -8.03 -7.63 -3.14
CA VAL A 181 -7.91 -6.22 -2.77
C VAL A 181 -9.30 -5.64 -2.45
N PRO A 182 -9.49 -4.94 -1.32
CA PRO A 182 -10.76 -4.27 -1.03
C PRO A 182 -11.18 -3.35 -2.17
N ASN A 183 -12.44 -3.44 -2.61
CA ASN A 183 -12.92 -2.74 -3.81
C ASN A 183 -13.29 -1.28 -3.54
N VAL A 184 -12.34 -0.52 -2.98
CA VAL A 184 -12.49 0.88 -2.57
C VAL A 184 -11.62 1.74 -3.47
N ASP A 185 -12.20 2.81 -4.02
CA ASP A 185 -11.45 3.79 -4.79
C ASP A 185 -10.83 4.82 -3.83
N TYR A 186 -9.57 4.60 -3.46
CA TYR A 186 -8.82 5.48 -2.55
C TYR A 186 -8.36 6.79 -3.20
N ARG A 187 -8.72 7.04 -4.46
CA ARG A 187 -8.57 8.34 -5.14
C ARG A 187 -9.91 9.06 -5.35
N SER A 188 -11.00 8.53 -4.79
CA SER A 188 -12.31 9.15 -4.87
C SER A 188 -12.39 10.43 -4.03
N ASP A 189 -13.10 11.43 -4.54
CA ASP A 189 -13.42 12.66 -3.80
C ASP A 189 -14.34 12.38 -2.58
N GLU A 190 -15.03 11.24 -2.55
CA GLU A 190 -15.88 10.83 -1.41
C GLU A 190 -15.07 10.53 -0.14
N THR A 191 -13.79 10.18 -0.28
CA THR A 191 -12.88 9.90 0.83
C THR A 191 -11.55 10.59 0.52
N PRO A 192 -11.47 11.92 0.75
CA PRO A 192 -10.34 12.72 0.31
C PRO A 192 -9.10 12.43 1.15
N LEU A 193 -8.39 11.36 0.80
CA LEU A 193 -7.09 11.02 1.34
C LEU A 193 -6.01 11.86 0.67
N LYS A 194 -5.03 12.30 1.45
CA LYS A 194 -3.82 12.96 0.97
C LYS A 194 -2.59 12.20 1.44
N ASP A 195 -1.47 12.45 0.78
CA ASP A 195 -0.14 11.98 1.19
C ASP A 195 -0.02 10.45 1.34
N LEU A 196 -0.75 9.68 0.53
CA LEU A 196 -0.66 8.21 0.50
C LEU A 196 0.78 7.76 0.27
N LYS A 197 1.38 7.13 1.28
CA LYS A 197 2.78 6.66 1.23
C LYS A 197 3.05 5.61 2.31
N VAL A 198 4.21 4.96 2.20
CA VAL A 198 4.79 4.18 3.29
C VAL A 198 5.63 5.12 4.17
N VAL A 199 5.52 4.96 5.48
CA VAL A 199 6.35 5.65 6.46
C VAL A 199 6.97 4.66 7.43
N ASP A 200 8.19 4.95 7.89
CA ASP A 200 8.80 4.24 9.01
C ASP A 200 8.32 4.88 10.32
N VAL A 201 7.72 4.06 11.18
CA VAL A 201 7.27 4.44 12.52
C VAL A 201 8.30 3.90 13.53
N PRO A 202 8.94 4.75 14.34
CA PRO A 202 9.88 4.29 15.35
C PRO A 202 9.15 3.51 16.46
N ALA A 203 9.92 2.86 17.33
CA ALA A 203 9.38 2.40 18.60
C ALA A 203 8.90 3.61 19.41
N GLU A 204 7.73 3.53 20.04
CA GLU A 204 7.12 4.61 20.81
C GLU A 204 6.67 4.12 22.18
N ASP A 205 6.63 5.03 23.16
CA ASP A 205 6.06 4.79 24.48
C ASP A 205 4.61 5.27 24.49
N LEU A 206 3.68 4.35 24.75
CA LEU A 206 2.25 4.60 24.67
C LEU A 206 1.57 4.32 26.02
N LEU A 207 0.64 5.19 26.41
CA LEU A 207 -0.37 4.90 27.42
C LEU A 207 -1.68 4.57 26.73
N VAL A 208 -2.28 3.44 27.09
CA VAL A 208 -3.45 2.88 26.40
C VAL A 208 -4.56 2.61 27.40
N VAL A 209 -5.77 3.06 27.08
CA VAL A 209 -7.01 2.70 27.79
C VAL A 209 -7.94 2.03 26.80
N ASN A 210 -8.37 0.81 27.11
CA ASN A 210 -9.43 0.15 26.34
C ASN A 210 -10.77 0.81 26.69
N ALA A 211 -11.43 1.44 25.72
CA ALA A 211 -12.70 2.13 25.96
C ALA A 211 -13.89 1.16 26.03
N GLY A 212 -13.68 -0.12 25.74
CA GLY A 212 -14.76 -1.10 25.60
C GLY A 212 -15.60 -0.85 24.34
N ASN A 213 -16.88 -1.19 24.42
CA ASN A 213 -17.81 -1.10 23.29
C ASN A 213 -18.84 0.00 23.55
N ILE A 214 -18.66 1.15 22.90
CA ILE A 214 -19.45 2.36 23.11
C ILE A 214 -20.59 2.42 22.10
N ASP A 215 -21.74 2.99 22.48
CA ASP A 215 -22.79 3.29 21.51
C ASP A 215 -22.26 4.20 20.40
N ARG A 216 -22.66 3.95 19.15
CA ARG A 216 -22.25 4.75 18.00
C ARG A 216 -23.03 6.09 17.93
N ASP A 217 -22.98 6.81 19.03
CA ASP A 217 -23.51 8.15 19.23
C ASP A 217 -22.35 9.13 19.42
N ASN A 218 -22.46 10.31 18.82
CA ASN A 218 -21.37 11.28 18.81
C ASN A 218 -21.01 11.73 20.24
N GLU A 219 -22.00 11.99 21.09
CA GLU A 219 -21.76 12.43 22.47
C GLU A 219 -21.21 11.30 23.34
N ALA A 220 -21.73 10.08 23.19
CA ALA A 220 -21.22 8.91 23.90
C ALA A 220 -19.75 8.62 23.57
N ILE A 221 -19.38 8.61 22.28
CA ILE A 221 -18.00 8.40 21.83
C ILE A 221 -17.11 9.54 22.35
N LYS A 222 -17.53 10.79 22.16
CA LYS A 222 -16.78 11.97 22.58
C LYS A 222 -16.52 11.96 24.08
N LYS A 223 -17.53 11.64 24.89
CA LYS A 223 -17.43 11.52 26.34
C LYS A 223 -16.45 10.43 26.73
N SER A 224 -16.59 9.23 26.14
CA SER A 224 -15.69 8.11 26.41
C SER A 224 -14.22 8.46 26.11
N ILE A 225 -13.95 9.13 24.99
CA ILE A 225 -12.59 9.58 24.66
C ILE A 225 -12.06 10.55 25.73
N LYS A 226 -12.84 11.57 26.10
CA LYS A 226 -12.43 12.57 27.09
C LYS A 226 -12.19 11.96 28.48
N ASP A 227 -13.09 11.11 28.95
CA ASP A 227 -12.95 10.42 30.24
C ASP A 227 -11.66 9.58 30.27
N ASN A 228 -11.36 8.85 29.19
CA ASN A 228 -10.14 8.05 29.09
C ASN A 228 -8.87 8.92 28.99
N GLN A 229 -8.94 10.08 28.34
CA GLN A 229 -7.84 11.05 28.34
C GLN A 229 -7.54 11.60 29.74
N GLU A 230 -8.55 11.79 30.59
CA GLU A 230 -8.33 12.21 31.98
C GLU A 230 -7.57 11.15 32.79
N TRP A 231 -7.91 9.87 32.62
CA TRP A 231 -7.16 8.78 33.25
C TRP A 231 -5.71 8.74 32.80
N ILE A 232 -5.47 8.85 31.50
CA ILE A 232 -4.13 8.93 30.92
C ILE A 232 -3.37 10.13 31.49
N LYS A 233 -3.99 11.31 31.55
CA LYS A 233 -3.39 12.52 32.09
C LYS A 233 -2.96 12.36 33.55
N ARG A 234 -3.79 11.74 34.40
CA ARG A 234 -3.43 11.46 35.81
C ARG A 234 -2.20 10.56 35.91
N VAL A 235 -2.11 9.52 35.07
CA VAL A 235 -0.92 8.64 35.00
C VAL A 235 0.30 9.42 34.52
N MET A 236 0.15 10.29 33.51
CA MET A 236 1.24 11.11 33.03
C MET A 236 1.78 12.05 34.10
N ASP A 237 0.90 12.77 34.79
CA ASP A 237 1.27 13.71 35.85
C ASP A 237 1.96 13.00 37.02
N ALA A 238 1.44 11.84 37.45
CA ALA A 238 2.04 11.03 38.52
C ALA A 238 3.45 10.49 38.18
N ASN A 239 3.79 10.40 36.89
CA ASN A 239 5.06 9.83 36.42
C ASN A 239 5.98 10.87 35.75
N GLY A 240 5.65 12.17 35.79
CA GLY A 240 6.45 13.22 35.17
C GLY A 240 6.55 13.09 33.64
N LEU A 241 5.49 12.58 32.99
CA LEU A 241 5.41 12.40 31.55
C LEU A 241 4.73 13.59 30.87
N GLU A 242 5.07 13.81 29.61
CA GLU A 242 4.37 14.74 28.71
C GLU A 242 3.94 14.04 27.42
N ALA A 243 2.95 14.61 26.75
CA ALA A 243 2.44 14.09 25.49
C ALA A 243 3.51 14.26 24.40
N ALA A 244 3.78 13.19 23.66
CA ALA A 244 4.71 13.17 22.54
C ALA A 244 3.95 13.13 21.19
N GLY A 245 2.79 13.78 21.12
CA GLY A 245 1.94 13.82 19.94
C GLY A 245 0.45 13.94 20.29
N PRO A 246 -0.43 13.96 19.27
CA PRO A 246 -1.88 13.99 19.45
C PRO A 246 -2.39 12.70 20.09
N VAL A 247 -3.60 12.75 20.65
CA VAL A 247 -4.31 11.54 21.05
C VAL A 247 -4.56 10.66 19.83
N ARG A 248 -4.42 9.35 20.03
CA ARG A 248 -4.64 8.33 19.01
C ARG A 248 -5.84 7.49 19.37
N ILE A 249 -6.62 7.13 18.36
CA ILE A 249 -7.69 6.15 18.49
C ILE A 249 -7.25 4.90 17.72
N VAL A 250 -7.23 3.77 18.41
CA VAL A 250 -6.93 2.46 17.80
C VAL A 250 -8.26 1.74 17.62
N THR A 251 -8.71 1.63 16.38
CA THR A 251 -10.01 1.02 16.09
C THR A 251 -9.93 -0.49 16.17
N THR A 252 -10.81 -1.10 16.95
CA THR A 252 -11.00 -2.56 16.98
C THR A 252 -12.14 -2.99 16.07
N ASP A 253 -13.30 -2.34 16.22
CA ASP A 253 -14.48 -2.61 15.39
C ASP A 253 -15.35 -1.35 15.31
N PHE A 254 -15.82 -1.00 14.12
CA PHE A 254 -16.70 0.14 13.87
C PHE A 254 -18.03 -0.35 13.28
N GLY A 255 -18.84 -0.95 14.16
CA GLY A 255 -20.11 -1.56 13.80
C GLY A 255 -21.23 -0.56 13.48
N SER A 256 -22.41 -1.08 13.16
CA SER A 256 -23.62 -0.28 12.91
C SER A 256 -24.07 0.47 14.16
N ASP A 257 -24.07 -0.20 15.31
CA ASP A 257 -24.66 0.31 16.55
C ASP A 257 -23.62 0.60 17.63
N LYS A 258 -22.44 -0.01 17.51
CA LYS A 258 -21.39 0.03 18.53
C LYS A 258 -20.02 0.33 17.91
N TYR A 259 -19.19 1.00 18.68
CA TYR A 259 -17.81 1.32 18.34
C TYR A 259 -16.86 0.84 19.44
N ALA A 260 -15.99 -0.10 19.10
CA ALA A 260 -14.95 -0.62 19.97
C ALA A 260 -13.57 -0.04 19.59
N PHE A 261 -12.93 0.64 20.53
CA PHE A 261 -11.64 1.31 20.30
C PHE A 261 -10.82 1.43 21.58
N ASP A 262 -9.52 1.66 21.41
CA ASP A 262 -8.62 2.06 22.49
C ASP A 262 -8.26 3.54 22.34
N VAL A 263 -8.20 4.26 23.46
CA VAL A 263 -7.67 5.62 23.53
C VAL A 263 -6.20 5.52 23.91
N THR A 264 -5.34 6.05 23.05
CA THR A 264 -3.89 5.93 23.18
C THR A 264 -3.23 7.29 23.16
N GLN A 265 -2.26 7.51 24.04
CA GLN A 265 -1.47 8.73 24.07
C GLN A 265 0.02 8.37 23.96
N PRO A 266 0.72 8.82 22.90
CA PRO A 266 2.17 8.82 22.87
C PRO A 266 2.72 9.71 23.97
N VAL A 267 3.73 9.22 24.70
CA VAL A 267 4.31 9.90 25.85
C VAL A 267 5.83 9.88 25.82
N ARG A 268 6.44 10.84 26.50
CA ARG A 268 7.87 10.85 26.81
C ARG A 268 8.10 11.46 28.19
N LYS A 269 9.30 11.31 28.75
CA LYS A 269 9.67 11.99 29.99
C LYS A 269 9.72 13.51 29.75
N ARG A 270 9.21 14.30 30.70
CA ARG A 270 9.34 15.77 30.66
C ARG A 270 10.81 16.17 30.66
N ALA A 271 11.17 17.10 29.79
CA ALA A 271 12.44 17.80 29.89
C ALA A 271 12.41 18.69 31.15
N GLY A 272 13.25 18.39 32.15
CA GLY A 272 13.38 19.19 33.38
C GLY A 272 12.80 18.59 34.67
N GLY A 273 12.29 17.36 34.66
CA GLY A 273 11.79 16.67 35.87
C GLY A 273 10.32 17.01 36.19
N ALA A 274 9.66 16.14 36.97
CA ALA A 274 8.25 16.27 37.31
C ALA A 274 7.98 17.57 38.10
N PRO A 275 6.91 18.33 37.79
CA PRO A 275 6.45 19.35 38.71
C PRO A 275 6.02 18.66 40.01
N LYS A 276 6.49 19.17 41.14
CA LYS A 276 5.95 18.76 42.45
C LYS A 276 4.44 19.02 42.44
N PRO A 277 3.62 18.11 42.98
CA PRO A 277 2.22 18.42 43.22
C PRO A 277 2.18 19.55 44.24
N ASP A 278 1.82 20.76 43.81
CA ASP A 278 1.65 21.87 44.74
C ASP A 278 0.51 21.54 45.70
N ALA A 279 0.88 21.55 46.98
CA ALA A 279 -0.03 21.42 48.09
C ALA A 279 -1.07 22.55 48.03
N ALA A 280 -2.34 22.16 48.20
CA ALA A 280 -3.51 22.98 48.45
C ALA A 280 -3.25 24.45 48.83
N ALA A 281 -3.43 25.36 47.87
CA ALA A 281 -3.73 26.75 48.18
C ALA A 281 -5.26 26.91 48.32
N LYS A 282 -5.69 27.31 49.51
CA LYS A 282 -7.08 27.66 49.83
C LYS A 282 -7.56 28.88 49.01
N PRO A 283 -8.87 29.03 48.77
CA PRO A 283 -9.41 30.08 47.92
C PRO A 283 -9.50 31.42 48.66
N GLU A 284 -9.08 32.49 48.01
CA GLU A 284 -9.44 33.87 48.40
C GLU A 284 -10.50 34.42 47.45
N ASP A 285 -11.58 34.89 48.05
CA ASP A 285 -12.73 35.52 47.42
C ASP A 285 -12.36 36.81 46.69
N LYS A 286 -12.60 36.87 45.38
CA LYS A 286 -12.96 38.13 44.70
C LYS A 286 -14.10 37.93 43.71
N LYS A 287 -15.26 38.38 44.17
CA LYS A 287 -16.49 38.61 43.44
C LYS A 287 -16.25 39.61 42.29
N GLY A 288 -16.70 39.27 41.09
CA GLY A 288 -16.64 40.16 39.93
C GLY A 288 -17.32 39.53 38.72
N ASP A 289 -18.63 39.76 38.60
CA ASP A 289 -19.44 39.41 37.44
C ASP A 289 -18.84 39.96 36.15
N LYS A 290 -18.61 39.09 35.16
CA LYS A 290 -18.72 39.40 33.73
C LYS A 290 -18.90 38.12 32.93
N LYS A 291 -20.16 37.90 32.55
CA LYS A 291 -20.60 36.94 31.53
C LYS A 291 -20.02 37.43 30.19
N GLY A 292 -19.07 36.67 29.64
CA GLY A 292 -18.53 36.89 28.31
C GLY A 292 -18.26 35.53 27.68
N ASP A 293 -18.94 35.26 26.58
CA ASP A 293 -18.78 34.04 25.78
C ASP A 293 -17.31 33.84 25.41
N ALA A 294 -16.66 32.91 26.09
CA ALA A 294 -15.34 32.42 25.71
C ALA A 294 -15.53 31.42 24.56
N ALA A 295 -15.51 31.93 23.33
CA ALA A 295 -15.23 31.12 22.17
C ALA A 295 -13.94 30.34 22.43
N ALA A 296 -14.05 29.02 22.53
CA ALA A 296 -12.92 28.12 22.70
C ALA A 296 -11.92 28.39 21.56
N ALA A 297 -10.76 28.96 21.90
CA ALA A 297 -9.69 29.21 20.97
C ALA A 297 -9.33 27.89 20.28
N ALA A 298 -9.53 27.85 18.97
CA ALA A 298 -9.27 26.70 18.14
C ALA A 298 -7.80 26.29 18.27
N ALA A 299 -7.53 25.16 18.93
CA ALA A 299 -6.18 24.60 19.00
C ALA A 299 -5.63 24.42 17.57
N ALA A 300 -4.45 24.97 17.30
CA ALA A 300 -3.75 24.77 16.05
C ALA A 300 -3.45 23.27 15.85
N PRO A 301 -3.36 22.77 14.60
CA PRO A 301 -3.00 21.39 14.35
C PRO A 301 -1.65 21.06 15.02
N VAL A 302 -1.65 20.05 15.88
CA VAL A 302 -0.42 19.55 16.51
C VAL A 302 0.34 18.64 15.55
N ASP A 303 1.67 18.70 15.57
CA ASP A 303 2.52 17.78 14.81
C ASP A 303 2.24 16.33 15.26
N ALA A 304 1.85 15.49 14.31
CA ALA A 304 1.51 14.09 14.54
C ALA A 304 2.66 13.12 14.21
N THR A 305 3.81 13.64 13.79
CA THR A 305 4.98 12.82 13.48
C THR A 305 5.34 11.94 14.68
N PRO A 306 5.36 10.61 14.53
CA PRO A 306 5.72 9.68 15.59
C PRO A 306 7.08 10.02 16.23
N VAL A 307 7.13 10.01 17.56
CA VAL A 307 8.33 10.38 18.32
C VAL A 307 8.98 9.14 18.91
N ALA A 308 10.23 8.87 18.55
CA ALA A 308 10.95 7.70 19.01
C ALA A 308 11.07 7.64 20.55
N ALA A 309 10.78 6.47 21.11
CA ALA A 309 11.07 6.11 22.48
C ALA A 309 12.58 6.17 22.73
N SER A 310 12.97 6.51 23.96
CA SER A 310 14.37 6.63 24.36
C SER A 310 14.66 5.77 25.59
N GLY A 311 15.89 5.24 25.65
CA GLY A 311 16.37 4.44 26.77
C GLY A 311 15.58 3.15 27.02
N GLU A 312 15.60 2.67 28.26
CA GLU A 312 14.84 1.49 28.70
C GLU A 312 13.32 1.75 28.77
N PRO A 313 12.48 0.69 28.73
CA PRO A 313 11.05 0.81 28.93
C PRO A 313 10.70 1.57 30.22
N LEU A 314 9.67 2.41 30.15
CA LEU A 314 9.27 3.26 31.26
C LEU A 314 8.72 2.41 32.42
N LYS A 315 9.28 2.58 33.61
CA LYS A 315 8.72 2.03 34.85
C LYS A 315 7.71 3.01 35.41
N LEU A 316 6.42 2.69 35.26
CA LEU A 316 5.34 3.59 35.63
C LEU A 316 4.63 3.14 36.91
N THR A 317 4.25 4.11 37.73
CA THR A 317 3.31 3.93 38.84
C THR A 317 1.91 4.23 38.33
N ILE A 318 1.09 3.19 38.19
CA ILE A 318 -0.31 3.31 37.74
C ILE A 318 -1.19 3.39 39.00
N PRO A 319 -1.97 4.46 39.21
CA PRO A 319 -2.87 4.57 40.35
C PRO A 319 -3.84 3.39 40.41
N GLN A 320 -4.15 2.92 41.62
CA GLN A 320 -5.05 1.80 41.83
C GLN A 320 -6.43 2.08 41.20
N GLY A 321 -6.91 1.15 40.37
CA GLY A 321 -8.19 1.27 39.66
C GLY A 321 -8.13 2.09 38.35
N ALA A 322 -6.98 2.68 37.99
CA ALA A 322 -6.84 3.34 36.69
C ALA A 322 -6.81 2.29 35.56
N PRO A 323 -7.64 2.40 34.51
CA PRO A 323 -7.71 1.45 33.40
C PRO A 323 -6.56 1.61 32.38
N VAL A 324 -5.48 2.29 32.77
CA VAL A 324 -4.37 2.66 31.89
C VAL A 324 -3.32 1.58 31.89
N THR A 325 -2.88 1.18 30.70
CA THR A 325 -1.77 0.26 30.49
C THR A 325 -0.64 0.96 29.75
N TYR A 326 0.59 0.49 29.96
CA TYR A 326 1.77 0.96 29.23
C TYR A 326 2.16 -0.05 28.16
N LEU A 327 2.44 0.44 26.96
CA LEU A 327 2.92 -0.34 25.84
C LEU A 327 4.10 0.38 25.18
N ARG A 328 5.22 -0.31 25.02
CA ARG A 328 6.27 0.11 24.09
C ARG A 328 6.12 -0.63 22.78
N THR A 329 5.89 0.10 21.69
CA THR A 329 5.81 -0.50 20.36
C THR A 329 7.18 -0.87 19.81
N GLN A 330 7.21 -1.79 18.85
CA GLN A 330 8.40 -2.02 18.03
C GLN A 330 8.39 -1.04 16.85
N ALA A 331 9.58 -0.70 16.36
CA ALA A 331 9.69 0.02 15.10
C ALA A 331 9.11 -0.84 13.97
N HIS A 332 8.32 -0.22 13.10
CA HIS A 332 7.61 -0.91 12.03
C HIS A 332 7.35 0.06 10.89
N ARG A 333 6.98 -0.49 9.73
CA ARG A 333 6.49 0.32 8.60
C ARG A 333 4.98 0.41 8.64
N SER A 334 4.45 1.55 8.22
CA SER A 334 3.00 1.77 8.11
C SER A 334 2.63 2.35 6.75
N ALA A 335 1.49 1.91 6.22
CA ALA A 335 0.74 2.67 5.23
C ALA A 335 0.17 3.92 5.92
N PHE A 336 0.33 5.07 5.27
CA PHE A 336 -0.01 6.37 5.83
C PHE A 336 -0.90 7.15 4.86
N ALA A 337 -1.88 7.88 5.41
CA ALA A 337 -2.59 8.95 4.72
C ALA A 337 -3.06 10.03 5.68
N SER A 338 -3.11 11.27 5.20
CA SER A 338 -3.80 12.37 5.85
C SER A 338 -5.28 12.38 5.44
N TYR A 339 -6.19 12.58 6.39
CA TYR A 339 -7.63 12.70 6.13
C TYR A 339 -8.20 13.96 6.81
N THR A 340 -9.09 14.67 6.10
CA THR A 340 -9.86 15.79 6.64
C THR A 340 -11.35 15.48 6.50
N GLY A 341 -12.08 15.59 7.61
CA GLY A 341 -13.52 15.32 7.64
C GLY A 341 -14.06 15.01 9.04
N HIS A 342 -15.33 14.62 9.09
CA HIS A 342 -15.97 14.15 10.32
C HIS A 342 -15.48 12.73 10.67
N MET A 343 -15.35 12.39 11.96
CA MET A 343 -14.84 11.08 12.40
C MET A 343 -15.62 9.88 11.87
N ALA A 344 -16.92 10.07 11.56
CA ALA A 344 -17.76 9.03 10.97
C ALA A 344 -17.27 8.55 9.60
N GLY A 345 -16.46 9.34 8.88
CA GLY A 345 -15.82 8.96 7.62
C GLY A 345 -14.52 8.18 7.78
N LEU A 346 -13.99 8.04 9.00
CA LEU A 346 -12.72 7.36 9.25
C LEU A 346 -12.74 5.88 8.87
N ASP A 347 -13.90 5.22 8.94
CA ASP A 347 -13.99 3.83 8.51
C ASP A 347 -13.76 3.66 7.00
N ALA A 348 -14.39 4.53 6.20
CA ALA A 348 -14.13 4.58 4.76
C ALA A 348 -12.66 4.95 4.47
N ALA A 349 -12.11 5.92 5.20
CA ALA A 349 -10.71 6.34 5.07
C ALA A 349 -9.72 5.21 5.40
N ARG A 350 -9.93 4.48 6.50
CA ARG A 350 -9.14 3.29 6.86
C ARG A 350 -9.21 2.23 5.77
N ASN A 351 -10.42 1.92 5.29
CA ASN A 351 -10.61 0.94 4.22
C ASN A 351 -9.93 1.36 2.91
N ALA A 352 -9.92 2.65 2.58
CA ALA A 352 -9.19 3.21 1.45
C ALA A 352 -7.66 3.08 1.62
N VAL A 353 -7.12 3.37 2.81
CA VAL A 353 -5.68 3.13 3.10
C VAL A 353 -5.32 1.66 2.97
N ARG A 354 -6.16 0.75 3.48
CA ARG A 354 -5.97 -0.71 3.32
C ARG A 354 -6.00 -1.14 1.87
N ALA A 355 -6.94 -0.62 1.08
CA ALA A 355 -7.04 -0.89 -0.35
C ALA A 355 -5.79 -0.43 -1.09
N TRP A 356 -5.29 0.77 -0.79
CA TRP A 356 -4.05 1.29 -1.35
C TRP A 356 -2.83 0.45 -0.98
N ALA A 357 -2.71 0.04 0.29
CA ALA A 357 -1.60 -0.79 0.76
C ALA A 357 -1.57 -2.15 0.05
N ALA A 358 -2.72 -2.84 0.00
CA ALA A 358 -2.86 -4.12 -0.70
C ALA A 358 -2.61 -4.00 -2.21
N THR A 359 -3.03 -2.89 -2.83
CA THR A 359 -2.75 -2.61 -4.25
C THR A 359 -1.26 -2.42 -4.49
N SER A 360 -0.60 -1.70 -3.57
CA SER A 360 0.84 -1.43 -3.61
C SER A 360 1.71 -2.65 -3.27
N GLY A 361 1.10 -3.81 -2.97
CA GLY A 361 1.81 -5.06 -2.66
C GLY A 361 2.23 -5.21 -1.20
N TYR A 362 1.57 -4.51 -0.29
CA TYR A 362 1.78 -4.62 1.15
C TYR A 362 0.63 -5.35 1.83
N ASP A 363 0.98 -6.23 2.76
CA ASP A 363 -0.02 -6.84 3.64
C ASP A 363 -0.17 -5.98 4.89
N VAL A 364 -1.40 -5.55 5.20
CA VAL A 364 -1.67 -4.86 6.46
C VAL A 364 -1.61 -5.83 7.64
N THR A 365 -1.01 -5.39 8.73
CA THR A 365 -0.94 -6.11 10.01
C THR A 365 -1.57 -5.25 11.10
N ASP A 366 -1.92 -5.90 12.22
CA ASP A 366 -2.45 -5.23 13.41
C ASP A 366 -3.71 -4.39 13.17
N ARG A 367 -4.10 -3.61 14.20
CA ARG A 367 -5.23 -2.69 14.15
C ARG A 367 -4.78 -1.33 13.60
N PRO A 368 -5.57 -0.68 12.73
CA PRO A 368 -5.28 0.68 12.30
C PRO A 368 -5.46 1.65 13.47
N TYR A 369 -4.74 2.76 13.41
CA TYR A 369 -4.93 3.86 14.34
C TYR A 369 -4.90 5.21 13.63
N GLU A 370 -5.57 6.19 14.22
CA GLU A 370 -5.55 7.57 13.75
C GLU A 370 -5.01 8.51 14.82
N ALA A 371 -4.13 9.43 14.45
CA ALA A 371 -3.72 10.55 15.28
C ALA A 371 -4.66 11.75 15.04
N TRP A 372 -5.36 12.20 16.08
CA TRP A 372 -6.39 13.24 15.98
C TRP A 372 -5.78 14.64 16.14
N LYS A 373 -5.27 15.21 15.04
CA LYS A 373 -4.50 16.47 15.00
C LYS A 373 -5.28 17.70 15.42
N GLY A 374 -6.57 17.75 15.08
CA GLY A 374 -7.48 18.82 15.46
C GLY A 374 -7.98 18.74 16.91
N GLY A 375 -7.65 17.65 17.62
CA GLY A 375 -8.22 17.33 18.93
C GLY A 375 -9.66 16.79 18.84
N VAL A 376 -10.13 16.24 19.97
CA VAL A 376 -11.39 15.50 20.05
C VAL A 376 -12.60 16.33 19.62
N ASP A 377 -12.67 17.60 20.01
CA ASP A 377 -13.84 18.43 19.73
C ASP A 377 -14.03 18.72 18.23
N LYS A 378 -12.95 19.01 17.49
CA LYS A 378 -13.01 19.28 16.04
C LYS A 378 -13.30 18.02 15.22
N SER A 379 -12.99 16.85 15.74
CA SER A 379 -13.22 15.59 15.03
C SER A 379 -14.70 15.23 14.83
N PHE A 380 -15.60 15.87 15.57
CA PHE A 380 -17.05 15.77 15.36
C PHE A 380 -17.60 16.89 14.48
N THR A 381 -16.74 17.57 13.71
CA THR A 381 -17.12 18.53 12.68
C THR A 381 -16.48 18.17 11.34
N PRO A 382 -16.89 18.79 10.22
CA PRO A 382 -16.23 18.60 8.92
C PRO A 382 -14.74 19.01 8.89
N ASP A 383 -14.28 19.77 9.88
CA ASP A 383 -12.90 20.29 9.96
C ASP A 383 -11.95 19.39 10.76
N GLY A 384 -12.41 18.19 11.14
CA GLY A 384 -11.57 17.18 11.78
C GLY A 384 -10.37 16.84 10.90
N THR A 385 -9.20 16.67 11.51
CA THR A 385 -7.96 16.34 10.79
C THR A 385 -7.26 15.18 11.45
N TYR A 386 -6.84 14.21 10.65
CA TYR A 386 -6.32 12.93 11.11
C TYR A 386 -5.15 12.49 10.25
N ASP A 387 -4.20 11.81 10.90
CA ASP A 387 -3.20 11.01 10.23
C ASP A 387 -3.49 9.54 10.51
N ILE A 388 -3.75 8.78 9.47
CA ILE A 388 -4.14 7.38 9.52
C ILE A 388 -2.89 6.52 9.30
N TYR A 389 -2.68 5.56 10.18
CA TYR A 389 -1.59 4.61 10.11
C TYR A 389 -2.14 3.19 10.14
N TRP A 390 -1.62 2.34 9.26
CA TRP A 390 -1.86 0.90 9.31
C TRP A 390 -0.55 0.17 9.09
N ALA A 391 -0.12 -0.61 10.10
CA ALA A 391 1.12 -1.37 10.01
C ALA A 391 1.11 -2.29 8.78
N ILE A 392 2.26 -2.44 8.13
CA ILE A 392 2.43 -3.26 6.92
C ILE A 392 3.68 -4.12 6.97
N LYS A 393 3.65 -5.24 6.25
CA LYS A 393 4.79 -6.12 5.99
C LYS A 393 5.07 -6.31 4.51
#